data_AF-A0A6P2DHF4-F1
#
_entry.id   AF-A0A6P2DHF4-F1
#
_cell.length_a   1.000
_cell.length_b   1.000
_cell.length_c   1.000
_cell.angle_alpha   90.00
_cell.angle_beta   90.00
_cell.angle_gamma   90.00
#
_symmetry.space_group_name_H-M   'P 1'
#
loop_
_entity.id
_entity.type
_entity.pdbx_description
1 polymer ?
#
loop_
_entity_poly.entity_id
_entity_poly.type
_entity_poly.pdbx_seq_one_letter_code
_entity_poly.pdbx_strand_id
1 'polypeptide(L)'
;MGVEYAHYLLARDPNWIGSVDVARRVRSMLDRRGLASGEPELFGLEGGRRRKLRGRLATSKALPANLLVRYPHVNGGRAVAEVVGPSYYAAVGEDERYFQGISVVVGTDFRVGPCSESLSIEVIRLPTRAGRDVIPYSKGSCLWEFDDSYPADESALPPATRIEAHGELPAGFTGVWRAGLMLDCGKDLPRIDDFGFGLRLSDRFAAELADAFGTHLVEVGRVH
;
A
#
# COMPACT_ATOMS: atom_id res chain seq x y z
N MET A 1 15.82 -18.37 -10.32
CA MET A 1 15.64 -17.20 -9.44
C MET A 1 14.42 -16.46 -9.95
N GLY A 2 13.40 -16.25 -9.12
CA GLY A 2 12.19 -15.51 -9.50
C GLY A 2 12.34 -14.04 -9.15
N VAL A 3 11.74 -13.17 -9.94
CA VAL A 3 11.69 -11.72 -9.69
C VAL A 3 10.57 -11.45 -8.69
N GLU A 4 10.83 -10.63 -7.67
CA GLU A 4 9.84 -10.26 -6.67
C GLU A 4 9.10 -9.00 -7.14
N TYR A 5 7.80 -8.88 -6.87
CA TYR A 5 7.04 -7.67 -7.24
C TYR A 5 5.91 -7.37 -6.25
N ALA A 6 5.50 -6.11 -6.24
CA ALA A 6 4.40 -5.62 -5.41
C ALA A 6 3.56 -4.57 -6.15
N HIS A 7 2.28 -4.47 -5.79
CA HIS A 7 1.40 -3.38 -6.21
C HIS A 7 1.06 -2.49 -5.03
N TYR A 8 1.10 -1.18 -5.27
CA TYR A 8 0.69 -0.15 -4.32
C TYR A 8 -0.55 0.55 -4.88
N LEU A 9 -1.67 0.52 -4.16
CA LEU A 9 -2.86 1.30 -4.46
C LEU A 9 -2.99 2.39 -3.39
N LEU A 10 -2.61 3.61 -3.76
CA LEU A 10 -2.39 4.72 -2.84
C LEU A 10 -3.46 5.78 -3.01
N ALA A 11 -3.97 6.35 -1.92
CA ALA A 11 -4.88 7.49 -2.00
C ALA A 11 -4.22 8.64 -2.79
N ARG A 12 -4.88 9.09 -3.86
CA ARG A 12 -4.32 10.07 -4.81
C ARG A 12 -4.07 11.43 -4.16
N ASP A 13 -5.03 11.89 -3.34
CA ASP A 13 -4.90 13.15 -2.63
C ASP A 13 -4.11 12.92 -1.34
N PRO A 14 -2.90 13.51 -1.19
CA PRO A 14 -2.10 13.35 0.02
C PRO A 14 -2.77 14.00 1.24
N ASN A 15 -3.75 14.87 1.07
CA ASN A 15 -4.53 15.45 2.18
C ASN A 15 -5.70 14.55 2.61
N TRP A 16 -6.02 13.50 1.84
CA TRP A 16 -7.06 12.55 2.22
C TRP A 16 -6.57 11.68 3.38
N ILE A 17 -7.40 11.56 4.43
CA ILE A 17 -7.05 10.87 5.67
C ILE A 17 -7.88 9.61 5.80
N GLY A 18 -7.21 8.46 5.78
CA GLY A 18 -7.84 7.18 6.03
C GLY A 18 -8.16 7.02 7.52
N SER A 19 -9.35 6.49 7.80
CA SER A 19 -9.78 6.14 9.16
C SER A 19 -9.75 4.62 9.39
N VAL A 20 -9.99 4.20 10.62
CA VAL A 20 -10.17 2.78 10.94
C VAL A 20 -11.34 2.14 10.18
N ASP A 21 -12.37 2.94 9.85
CA ASP A 21 -13.53 2.45 9.10
C ASP A 21 -13.17 2.13 7.66
N VAL A 22 -12.22 2.86 7.06
CA VAL A 22 -11.64 2.50 5.76
C VAL A 22 -11.01 1.11 5.85
N ALA A 23 -10.17 0.86 6.86
CA ALA A 23 -9.54 -0.44 7.04
C ALA A 23 -10.57 -1.57 7.22
N ARG A 24 -11.70 -1.31 7.89
CA ARG A 24 -12.80 -2.28 8.01
C ARG A 24 -13.53 -2.53 6.70
N ARG A 25 -13.79 -1.49 5.89
CA ARG A 25 -14.40 -1.63 4.56
C ARG A 25 -13.48 -2.42 3.63
N VAL A 26 -12.18 -2.13 3.66
CA VAL A 26 -11.16 -2.89 2.91
C VAL A 26 -11.13 -4.35 3.35
N ARG A 27 -11.12 -4.63 4.67
CA ARG A 27 -11.25 -6.01 5.18
C ARG A 27 -12.49 -6.70 4.61
N SER A 28 -13.64 -6.05 4.70
CA SER A 28 -14.90 -6.63 4.20
C SER A 28 -14.84 -6.92 2.71
N MET A 29 -14.18 -6.06 1.92
CA MET A 29 -13.93 -6.29 0.50
C MET A 29 -13.01 -7.50 0.25
N LEU A 30 -11.90 -7.60 0.98
CA LEU A 30 -10.97 -8.73 0.89
C LEU A 30 -11.64 -10.05 1.31
N ASP A 31 -12.43 -10.05 2.38
CA ASP A 31 -13.20 -11.20 2.86
C ASP A 31 -14.19 -11.68 1.78
N ARG A 32 -14.93 -10.77 1.12
CA ARG A 32 -15.86 -11.12 0.04
C ARG A 32 -15.18 -11.75 -1.17
N ARG A 33 -13.90 -11.43 -1.40
CA ARG A 33 -13.08 -11.97 -2.48
C ARG A 33 -12.31 -13.24 -2.08
N GLY A 34 -12.38 -13.68 -0.83
CA GLY A 34 -11.54 -14.78 -0.34
C GLY A 34 -10.04 -14.45 -0.29
N LEU A 35 -9.70 -13.15 -0.24
CA LEU A 35 -8.32 -12.65 -0.17
C LEU A 35 -7.87 -12.33 1.27
N ALA A 36 -8.74 -12.56 2.23
CA ALA A 36 -8.41 -12.50 3.65
C ALA A 36 -8.93 -13.77 4.32
N SER A 37 -8.04 -14.45 5.05
CA SER A 37 -8.39 -15.58 5.89
C SER A 37 -7.97 -15.28 7.33
N GLY A 38 -8.93 -15.31 8.26
CA GLY A 38 -8.68 -15.12 9.68
C GLY A 38 -8.54 -13.65 10.12
N GLU A 39 -8.04 -13.45 11.34
CA GLU A 39 -7.82 -12.12 11.89
C GLU A 39 -6.49 -11.54 11.41
N PRO A 40 -6.45 -10.28 10.90
CA PRO A 40 -5.22 -9.64 10.51
C PRO A 40 -4.35 -9.30 11.73
N GLU A 41 -3.06 -9.15 11.50
CA GLU A 41 -2.17 -8.52 12.45
C GLU A 41 -2.38 -7.00 12.44
N LEU A 42 -2.44 -6.40 13.63
CA LEU A 42 -2.64 -4.96 13.79
C LEU A 42 -1.39 -4.33 14.39
N PHE A 43 -0.97 -3.20 13.83
CA PHE A 43 0.17 -2.45 14.32
C PHE A 43 -0.10 -0.95 14.35
N GLY A 44 0.25 -0.29 15.45
CA GLY A 44 0.38 1.16 15.49
C GLY A 44 1.71 1.57 14.86
N LEU A 45 1.73 2.70 14.15
CA LEU A 45 2.90 3.23 13.46
C LEU A 45 3.43 4.53 14.09
N GLU A 46 2.98 4.88 15.29
CA GLU A 46 3.34 6.16 15.90
C GLU A 46 4.83 6.24 16.23
N GLY A 47 5.44 7.41 15.96
CA GLY A 47 6.86 7.61 16.26
C GLY A 47 7.79 6.84 15.32
N GLY A 48 7.30 6.39 14.16
CA GLY A 48 8.08 5.65 13.17
C GLY A 48 8.41 4.23 13.59
N ARG A 49 7.71 3.67 14.59
CA ARG A 49 7.94 2.32 15.08
C ARG A 49 6.68 1.48 14.95
N ARG A 50 6.84 0.26 14.44
CA ARG A 50 5.76 -0.72 14.40
C ARG A 50 5.54 -1.34 15.78
N ARG A 51 4.41 -1.04 16.41
CA ARG A 51 3.99 -1.64 17.68
C ARG A 51 2.79 -2.56 17.47
N LYS A 52 2.97 -3.87 17.69
CA LYS A 52 1.87 -4.84 17.60
C LYS A 52 0.78 -4.51 18.61
N LEU A 53 -0.46 -4.40 18.13
CA LEU A 53 -1.63 -4.09 18.94
C LEU A 53 -2.32 -5.38 19.37
N ARG A 54 -2.98 -5.33 20.53
CA ARG A 54 -3.91 -6.37 20.97
C ARG A 54 -5.30 -5.96 20.54
N GLY A 55 -6.08 -6.89 20.00
CA GLY A 55 -7.47 -6.66 19.60
C GLY A 55 -7.81 -7.26 18.24
N ARG A 56 -9.02 -6.99 17.78
CA ARG A 56 -9.53 -7.42 16.47
C ARG A 56 -10.04 -6.21 15.71
N LEU A 57 -9.74 -6.13 14.42
CA LEU A 57 -10.11 -4.97 13.60
C LEU A 57 -11.63 -4.71 13.62
N ALA A 58 -12.41 -5.79 13.63
CA ALA A 58 -13.86 -5.75 13.61
C ALA A 58 -14.48 -5.17 14.89
N THR A 59 -13.84 -5.32 16.05
CA THR A 59 -14.46 -5.01 17.36
C THR A 59 -13.74 -3.90 18.14
N SER A 60 -12.51 -3.54 17.77
CA SER A 60 -11.74 -2.51 18.48
C SER A 60 -12.32 -1.11 18.27
N LYS A 61 -12.83 -0.46 19.32
CA LYS A 61 -13.35 0.92 19.26
C LYS A 61 -12.26 2.00 19.20
N ALA A 62 -11.09 1.73 19.78
CA ALA A 62 -9.97 2.67 19.84
C ALA A 62 -8.75 2.04 19.18
N LEU A 63 -8.59 2.28 17.88
CA LEU A 63 -7.36 2.00 17.15
C LEU A 63 -6.59 3.31 16.94
N PRO A 64 -5.25 3.24 16.82
CA PRO A 64 -4.43 4.43 16.72
C PRO A 64 -4.70 5.21 15.44
N ALA A 65 -4.33 6.49 15.44
CA ALA A 65 -4.47 7.38 14.29
C ALA A 65 -3.65 6.90 13.08
N ASN A 66 -2.52 6.21 13.30
CA ASN A 66 -1.72 5.58 12.25
C ASN A 66 -1.71 4.07 12.47
N LEU A 67 -2.39 3.34 11.59
CA LEU A 67 -2.64 1.91 11.68
C LEU A 67 -2.11 1.19 10.45
N LEU A 68 -1.38 0.10 10.68
CA LEU A 68 -1.11 -0.94 9.70
C LEU A 68 -1.93 -2.18 10.04
N VAL A 69 -2.69 -2.67 9.06
CA VAL A 69 -3.40 -3.95 9.08
C VAL A 69 -2.70 -4.87 8.10
N ARG A 70 -2.22 -6.02 8.57
CA ARG A 70 -1.45 -6.96 7.76
C ARG A 70 -2.12 -8.33 7.71
N TYR A 71 -2.28 -8.86 6.51
CA TYR A 71 -2.73 -10.21 6.21
C TYR A 71 -1.51 -10.99 5.71
N PRO A 72 -0.85 -11.78 6.58
CA PRO A 72 0.30 -12.56 6.16
C PRO A 72 -0.15 -13.72 5.27
N HIS A 73 0.56 -13.92 4.15
CA HIS A 73 0.46 -15.07 3.26
C HIS A 73 -0.97 -15.49 2.88
N VAL A 74 -1.46 -14.91 1.78
CA VAL A 74 -2.79 -15.18 1.22
C VAL A 74 -2.67 -16.23 0.13
N ASN A 75 -3.07 -17.47 0.43
CA ASN A 75 -3.23 -18.53 -0.56
C ASN A 75 -4.63 -18.43 -1.19
N GLY A 76 -4.80 -17.44 -2.07
CA GLY A 76 -6.11 -17.14 -2.66
C GLY A 76 -6.42 -17.91 -3.94
N GLY A 77 -5.44 -18.61 -4.54
CA GLY A 77 -5.62 -19.37 -5.77
C GLY A 77 -6.29 -18.52 -6.85
N ARG A 78 -7.41 -19.00 -7.41
CA ARG A 78 -8.17 -18.28 -8.43
C ARG A 78 -8.53 -16.83 -8.02
N ALA A 79 -8.80 -16.56 -6.75
CA ALA A 79 -9.08 -15.19 -6.29
C ALA A 79 -7.89 -14.25 -6.50
N VAL A 80 -6.65 -14.74 -6.36
CA VAL A 80 -5.44 -13.98 -6.68
C VAL A 80 -5.31 -13.84 -8.20
N ALA A 81 -5.55 -14.91 -8.97
CA ALA A 81 -5.51 -14.85 -10.43
C ALA A 81 -6.49 -13.82 -11.03
N GLU A 82 -7.67 -13.66 -10.44
CA GLU A 82 -8.66 -12.63 -10.84
C GLU A 82 -8.19 -11.19 -10.55
N VAL A 83 -7.23 -11.01 -9.65
CA VAL A 83 -6.69 -9.70 -9.29
C VAL A 83 -5.48 -9.34 -10.14
N VAL A 84 -4.50 -10.23 -10.24
CA VAL A 84 -3.22 -9.96 -10.94
C VAL A 84 -3.13 -10.55 -12.35
N GLY A 85 -4.14 -11.30 -12.82
CA GLY A 85 -4.05 -12.04 -14.08
C GLY A 85 -3.25 -13.35 -13.95
N PRO A 86 -3.07 -14.14 -15.02
CA PRO A 86 -2.40 -15.46 -14.99
C PRO A 86 -0.90 -15.35 -14.67
N SER A 87 -0.29 -16.45 -14.21
CA SER A 87 1.14 -16.45 -13.85
C SER A 87 2.00 -16.47 -15.12
N TYR A 88 3.16 -15.82 -15.08
CA TYR A 88 4.19 -15.95 -16.10
C TYR A 88 4.77 -17.37 -16.15
N TYR A 89 4.78 -18.05 -14.99
CA TYR A 89 5.34 -19.39 -14.87
C TYR A 89 4.29 -20.44 -15.27
N ALA A 90 4.50 -21.10 -16.41
CA ALA A 90 3.57 -22.09 -16.95
C ALA A 90 3.29 -23.29 -16.02
N ALA A 91 4.17 -23.55 -15.05
CA ALA A 91 4.00 -24.60 -14.05
C ALA A 91 3.09 -24.19 -12.87
N VAL A 92 2.75 -22.91 -12.73
CA VAL A 92 1.91 -22.39 -11.65
C VAL A 92 0.47 -22.31 -12.15
N GLY A 93 -0.39 -23.17 -11.62
CA GLY A 93 -1.82 -23.17 -11.92
C GLY A 93 -2.55 -21.98 -11.28
N GLU A 94 -3.78 -21.70 -11.73
CA GLU A 94 -4.63 -20.66 -11.13
C GLU A 94 -4.86 -20.88 -9.62
N ASP A 95 -4.97 -22.13 -9.18
CA ASP A 95 -5.25 -22.46 -7.77
C ASP A 95 -4.00 -22.36 -6.87
N GLU A 96 -2.81 -22.18 -7.45
CA GLU A 96 -1.54 -22.09 -6.72
C GLU A 96 -1.08 -20.64 -6.52
N ARG A 97 -1.87 -19.68 -7.01
CA ARG A 97 -1.57 -18.25 -6.92
C ARG A 97 -1.69 -17.74 -5.49
N TYR A 98 -0.80 -16.83 -5.11
CA TYR A 98 -0.75 -16.32 -3.75
C TYR A 98 -0.29 -14.85 -3.69
N PHE A 99 -0.61 -14.19 -2.59
CA PHE A 99 0.12 -13.01 -2.13
C PHE A 99 0.98 -13.39 -0.93
N GLN A 100 2.25 -13.00 -0.93
CA GLN A 100 3.11 -13.13 0.24
C GLN A 100 2.58 -12.30 1.42
N GLY A 101 1.90 -11.20 1.14
CA GLY A 101 1.06 -10.52 2.11
C GLY A 101 0.22 -9.39 1.51
N ILE A 102 -0.80 -8.98 2.27
CA ILE A 102 -1.55 -7.75 2.00
C ILE A 102 -1.36 -6.82 3.19
N SER A 103 -0.93 -5.59 2.95
CA SER A 103 -0.74 -4.56 3.97
C SER A 103 -1.66 -3.39 3.66
N VAL A 104 -2.52 -3.01 4.60
CA VAL A 104 -3.36 -1.81 4.52
C VAL A 104 -2.86 -0.80 5.54
N VAL A 105 -2.49 0.38 5.09
CA VAL A 105 -2.07 1.48 5.94
C VAL A 105 -3.11 2.59 5.86
N VAL A 106 -3.55 3.06 7.02
CA VAL A 106 -4.44 4.22 7.15
C VAL A 106 -3.92 5.13 8.25
N GLY A 107 -4.03 6.43 8.05
CA GLY A 107 -3.78 7.39 9.11
C GLY A 107 -3.44 8.79 8.64
N THR A 108 -2.79 9.53 9.53
CA THR A 108 -2.50 10.96 9.35
C THR A 108 -1.09 11.25 8.89
N ASP A 109 -0.13 10.35 9.10
CA ASP A 109 1.26 10.64 8.74
C ASP A 109 1.45 10.62 7.22
N PHE A 110 2.26 11.56 6.71
CA PHE A 110 2.71 11.50 5.32
C PHE A 110 3.78 10.43 5.18
N ARG A 111 3.65 9.59 4.16
CA ARG A 111 4.61 8.55 3.80
C ARG A 111 5.13 8.81 2.41
N VAL A 112 6.41 8.56 2.21
CA VAL A 112 7.07 8.62 0.91
C VAL A 112 7.12 7.20 0.36
N GLY A 113 6.65 7.02 -0.88
CA GLY A 113 6.70 5.75 -1.58
C GLY A 113 8.13 5.18 -1.60
N PRO A 114 8.29 3.85 -1.57
CA PRO A 114 9.60 3.25 -1.46
C PRO A 114 10.37 3.32 -2.78
N CYS A 115 11.64 3.73 -2.73
CA CYS A 115 12.52 3.82 -3.89
C CYS A 115 12.97 2.44 -4.38
N SER A 116 13.28 2.36 -5.68
CA SER A 116 13.80 1.18 -6.38
C SER A 116 14.75 1.60 -7.50
N GLU A 117 15.37 0.64 -8.19
CA GLU A 117 16.21 0.94 -9.36
C GLU A 117 15.46 1.66 -10.48
N SER A 118 14.14 1.49 -10.57
CA SER A 118 13.27 2.08 -11.61
C SER A 118 12.42 3.25 -11.13
N LEU A 119 12.51 3.62 -9.85
CA LEU A 119 11.74 4.71 -9.25
C LEU A 119 12.52 5.35 -8.09
N SER A 120 12.90 6.61 -8.27
CA SER A 120 13.50 7.46 -7.23
C SER A 120 12.53 8.55 -6.82
N ILE A 121 12.33 8.72 -5.50
CA ILE A 121 11.49 9.77 -4.93
C ILE A 121 12.32 10.55 -3.92
N GLU A 122 12.60 11.81 -4.26
CA GLU A 122 13.37 12.72 -3.41
C GLU A 122 12.44 13.77 -2.80
N VAL A 123 12.46 13.94 -1.48
CA VAL A 123 11.74 15.04 -0.81
C VAL A 123 12.53 16.33 -0.98
N ILE A 124 12.00 17.24 -1.82
CA ILE A 124 12.61 18.55 -2.10
C ILE A 124 12.06 19.67 -1.20
N ARG A 125 10.95 19.42 -0.52
CA ARG A 125 10.38 20.31 0.51
C ARG A 125 9.71 19.48 1.58
N LEU A 126 10.07 19.73 2.84
CA LEU A 126 9.48 19.07 4.00
C LEU A 126 7.98 19.39 4.13
N PRO A 127 7.20 18.51 4.77
CA PRO A 127 5.86 18.88 5.19
C PRO A 127 5.94 20.03 6.20
N THR A 128 4.91 20.87 6.23
CA THR A 128 4.85 21.99 7.18
C THR A 128 3.58 21.95 8.01
N ARG A 129 3.69 22.40 9.27
CA ARG A 129 2.56 22.60 10.17
C ARG A 129 2.69 23.96 10.83
N ALA A 130 1.66 24.80 10.69
CA ALA A 130 1.69 26.20 11.14
C ALA A 130 2.97 26.94 10.67
N GLY A 131 3.37 26.71 9.41
CA GLY A 131 4.55 27.33 8.81
C GLY A 131 5.91 26.81 9.29
N ARG A 132 5.95 25.72 10.08
CA ARG A 132 7.19 25.10 10.55
C ARG A 132 7.38 23.73 9.92
N ASP A 133 8.63 23.41 9.57
CA ASP A 133 8.99 22.12 9.02
C ASP A 133 8.73 20.99 10.01
N VAL A 134 8.19 19.90 9.47
CA VAL A 134 7.97 18.63 10.15
C VAL A 134 9.15 17.71 9.84
N ILE A 135 9.89 17.33 10.87
CA ILE A 135 11.03 16.42 10.75
C ILE A 135 10.53 14.97 10.68
N PRO A 136 11.09 14.13 9.79
CA PRO A 136 10.68 12.74 9.70
C PRO A 136 11.06 11.97 10.96
N TYR A 137 10.41 10.82 11.17
CA TYR A 137 10.87 9.88 12.18
C TYR A 137 12.28 9.38 11.83
N SER A 138 13.13 9.15 12.84
CA SER A 138 14.40 8.44 12.62
C SER A 138 14.10 7.07 12.02
N LYS A 139 14.79 6.70 10.92
CA LYS A 139 14.57 5.47 10.12
C LYS A 139 14.61 4.21 10.98
N GLY A 140 13.49 3.91 11.65
CA GLY A 140 13.31 2.75 12.50
C GLY A 140 12.73 1.61 11.68
N SER A 141 13.58 0.97 10.85
CA SER A 141 13.34 -0.34 10.22
C SER A 141 11.88 -0.74 9.90
N CYS A 142 11.07 0.16 9.33
CA CYS A 142 9.81 -0.21 8.69
C CYS A 142 10.17 -0.30 7.21
N LEU A 143 10.51 -1.51 6.76
CA LEU A 143 9.67 -2.40 5.95
C LEU A 143 9.41 -1.80 4.55
N TRP A 144 9.43 -2.65 3.53
CA TRP A 144 9.34 -2.35 2.09
C TRP A 144 8.09 -1.55 1.65
N GLU A 145 7.18 -1.22 2.56
CA GLU A 145 5.97 -0.44 2.30
C GLU A 145 6.23 1.05 2.05
N PHE A 146 7.26 1.67 2.66
CA PHE A 146 7.60 3.10 2.50
C PHE A 146 9.03 3.43 2.95
N ASP A 147 9.60 4.51 2.44
CA ASP A 147 10.98 4.93 2.79
C ASP A 147 11.04 5.88 3.99
N ASP A 148 10.32 6.99 3.90
CA ASP A 148 10.26 8.03 4.94
C ASP A 148 8.82 8.23 5.42
N SER A 149 8.67 8.58 6.71
CA SER A 149 7.39 8.91 7.32
C SER A 149 7.52 10.18 8.15
N TYR A 150 6.56 11.09 7.95
CA TYR A 150 6.53 12.40 8.59
C TYR A 150 5.31 12.51 9.50
N PRO A 151 5.50 12.77 10.82
CA PRO A 151 4.40 12.93 11.76
C PRO A 151 3.49 14.06 11.32
N ALA A 152 2.21 13.77 11.06
CA ALA A 152 1.29 14.77 10.55
C ALA A 152 -0.12 14.61 11.13
N ASP A 153 -0.88 15.69 10.99
CA ASP A 153 -2.30 15.78 11.33
C ASP A 153 -3.04 16.42 10.13
N GLU A 154 -4.32 16.74 10.31
CA GLU A 154 -5.17 17.31 9.25
C GLU A 154 -4.75 18.73 8.83
N SER A 155 -3.97 19.42 9.67
CA SER A 155 -3.52 20.79 9.42
C SER A 155 -2.17 20.86 8.71
N ALA A 156 -1.47 19.72 8.59
CA ALA A 156 -0.15 19.68 7.98
C ALA A 156 -0.25 19.67 6.45
N LEU A 157 0.56 20.50 5.80
CA LEU A 157 0.71 20.52 4.34
C LEU A 157 1.66 19.41 3.87
N PRO A 158 1.39 18.75 2.73
CA PRO A 158 2.21 17.65 2.24
C PRO A 158 3.62 18.09 1.87
N PRO A 159 4.62 17.18 1.99
CA PRO A 159 5.91 17.39 1.38
C PRO A 159 5.77 17.55 -0.14
N ALA A 160 6.75 18.21 -0.76
CA ALA A 160 6.92 18.18 -2.21
C ALA A 160 8.07 17.26 -2.57
N THR A 161 7.90 16.52 -3.64
CA THR A 161 8.85 15.52 -4.12
C THR A 161 9.30 15.82 -5.54
N ARG A 162 10.49 15.36 -5.87
CA ARG A 162 10.95 15.12 -7.24
C ARG A 162 10.91 13.62 -7.48
N ILE A 163 10.35 13.20 -8.62
CA ILE A 163 10.21 11.78 -8.97
C ILE A 163 10.94 11.54 -10.27
N GLU A 164 11.82 10.55 -10.27
CA GLU A 164 12.50 10.05 -11.46
C GLU A 164 12.12 8.59 -11.64
N ALA A 165 11.68 8.21 -12.84
CA ALA A 165 11.10 6.89 -13.08
C ALA A 165 11.49 6.36 -14.46
N HIS A 166 11.74 5.06 -14.54
CA HIS A 166 11.87 4.35 -15.81
C HIS A 166 10.47 4.01 -16.34
N GLY A 167 9.89 4.92 -17.11
CA GLY A 167 8.56 4.75 -17.72
C GLY A 167 7.60 5.87 -17.36
N GLU A 168 6.35 5.74 -17.83
CA GLU A 168 5.31 6.73 -17.55
C GLU A 168 4.78 6.59 -16.13
N LEU A 169 4.78 7.69 -15.38
CA LEU A 169 4.19 7.74 -14.05
C LEU A 169 2.66 7.79 -14.16
N PRO A 170 1.94 7.07 -13.28
CA PRO A 170 0.50 7.20 -13.19
C PRO A 170 0.06 8.65 -12.96
N ALA A 171 -0.98 9.08 -13.66
CA ALA A 171 -1.48 10.44 -13.58
C ALA A 171 -1.85 10.84 -12.14
N GLY A 172 -1.21 11.89 -11.64
CA GLY A 172 -1.42 12.40 -10.28
C GLY A 172 -0.66 11.66 -9.19
N PHE A 173 0.26 10.75 -9.53
CA PHE A 173 1.20 10.21 -8.56
C PHE A 173 2.17 11.29 -8.09
N THR A 174 2.22 11.51 -6.78
CA THR A 174 3.12 12.51 -6.16
C THR A 174 4.24 11.87 -5.34
N GLY A 175 4.32 10.52 -5.29
CA GLY A 175 5.26 9.83 -4.40
C GLY A 175 4.94 9.98 -2.91
N VAL A 176 3.92 10.74 -2.54
CA VAL A 176 3.51 11.01 -1.16
C VAL A 176 2.09 10.48 -0.95
N TRP A 177 1.88 9.78 0.15
CA TRP A 177 0.58 9.19 0.48
C TRP A 177 0.38 9.08 1.99
N ARG A 178 -0.88 9.07 2.45
CA ARG A 178 -1.22 8.84 3.87
C ARG A 178 -1.84 7.48 4.13
N ALA A 179 -2.54 6.97 3.13
CA ALA A 179 -3.24 5.71 3.20
C ALA A 179 -3.17 4.97 1.87
N GLY A 180 -3.14 3.64 1.94
CA GLY A 180 -3.00 2.80 0.77
C GLY A 180 -3.05 1.32 1.14
N LEU A 181 -3.11 0.50 0.10
CA LEU A 181 -3.02 -0.95 0.18
C LEU A 181 -1.83 -1.42 -0.65
N MET A 182 -1.06 -2.34 -0.10
CA MET A 182 0.06 -2.97 -0.74
C MET A 182 -0.22 -4.47 -0.88
N LEU A 183 -0.08 -4.98 -2.10
CA LEU A 183 -0.08 -6.40 -2.42
C LEU A 183 1.37 -6.81 -2.63
N ASP A 184 1.93 -7.55 -1.68
CA ASP A 184 3.22 -8.22 -1.85
C ASP A 184 2.95 -9.55 -2.55
N CYS A 185 3.30 -9.61 -3.83
CA CYS A 185 3.01 -10.75 -4.68
C CYS A 185 4.17 -11.76 -4.70
N GLY A 186 5.25 -11.50 -3.96
CA GLY A 186 6.43 -12.37 -3.91
C GLY A 186 6.92 -12.70 -5.31
N LYS A 187 7.20 -13.98 -5.56
CA LYS A 187 7.75 -14.47 -6.84
C LYS A 187 6.70 -14.89 -7.86
N ASP A 188 5.43 -14.64 -7.61
CA ASP A 188 4.33 -15.10 -8.47
C ASP A 188 3.97 -14.06 -9.53
N LEU A 189 4.94 -13.80 -10.41
CA LEU A 189 4.85 -12.77 -11.45
C LEU A 189 3.63 -13.00 -12.34
N PRO A 190 2.83 -11.97 -12.63
CA PRO A 190 1.78 -12.10 -13.61
C PRO A 190 2.45 -12.19 -14.98
N ARG A 191 1.77 -12.79 -15.95
CA ARG A 191 2.24 -12.78 -17.33
C ARG A 191 2.21 -11.33 -17.84
N ILE A 192 3.38 -10.73 -18.00
CA ILE A 192 3.55 -9.37 -18.50
C ILE A 192 3.91 -9.45 -19.98
N ASP A 193 3.17 -8.73 -20.82
CA ASP A 193 3.50 -8.65 -22.25
C ASP A 193 4.54 -7.54 -22.53
N ASP A 194 4.72 -6.54 -21.65
CA ASP A 194 5.73 -5.47 -21.74
C ASP A 194 6.26 -4.99 -20.36
N PHE A 195 7.58 -4.89 -20.18
CA PHE A 195 8.23 -4.47 -18.92
C PHE A 195 7.99 -2.97 -18.59
N GLY A 196 7.49 -2.65 -17.37
CA GLY A 196 7.37 -1.28 -16.83
C GLY A 196 6.33 -1.13 -15.71
N PHE A 197 5.90 0.11 -15.43
CA PHE A 197 4.73 0.44 -14.56
C PHE A 197 3.37 -0.07 -15.12
N GLY A 198 3.40 -0.88 -16.17
CA GLY A 198 2.23 -1.51 -16.83
C GLY A 198 1.71 -2.77 -16.13
N LEU A 199 2.27 -3.14 -14.97
CA LEU A 199 1.66 -4.10 -14.06
C LEU A 199 0.36 -3.49 -13.53
N ARG A 200 -0.77 -3.93 -14.08
CA ARG A 200 -2.10 -3.45 -13.73
C ARG A 200 -2.91 -4.55 -13.07
N LEU A 201 -3.47 -4.25 -11.92
CA LEU A 201 -4.52 -5.06 -11.33
C LEU A 201 -5.79 -5.01 -12.20
N SER A 202 -6.67 -5.98 -12.01
CA SER A 202 -7.97 -5.94 -12.70
C SER A 202 -8.74 -4.67 -12.32
N ASP A 203 -9.31 -3.99 -13.33
CA ASP A 203 -10.06 -2.74 -13.14
C ASP A 203 -11.18 -2.90 -12.10
N ARG A 204 -11.79 -4.09 -12.04
CA ARG A 204 -12.82 -4.42 -11.05
C ARG A 204 -12.27 -4.41 -9.62
N PHE A 205 -11.10 -5.00 -9.40
CA PHE A 205 -10.46 -4.99 -8.07
C PHE A 205 -10.09 -3.56 -7.66
N ALA A 206 -9.49 -2.79 -8.57
CA ALA A 206 -9.12 -1.40 -8.35
C ALA A 206 -10.35 -0.53 -8.02
N ALA A 207 -11.46 -0.70 -8.75
CA ALA A 207 -12.70 0.04 -8.52
C ALA A 207 -13.36 -0.29 -7.16
N GLU A 208 -13.45 -1.58 -6.80
CA GLU A 208 -13.99 -1.99 -5.50
C GLU A 208 -13.11 -1.51 -4.33
N LEU A 209 -11.78 -1.47 -4.53
CA LEU A 209 -10.88 -0.92 -3.52
C LEU A 209 -11.03 0.60 -3.39
N ALA A 210 -11.17 1.33 -4.50
CA ALA A 210 -11.42 2.76 -4.49
C ALA A 210 -12.74 3.09 -3.78
N ASP A 211 -13.79 2.28 -3.94
CA ASP A 211 -15.05 2.39 -3.20
C ASP A 211 -14.85 2.14 -1.69
N ALA A 212 -14.10 1.10 -1.31
CA ALA A 212 -13.78 0.82 0.08
C ALA A 212 -12.97 1.95 0.76
N PHE A 213 -12.10 2.60 0.00
CA PHE A 213 -11.41 3.81 0.44
C PHE A 213 -12.35 5.02 0.45
N GLY A 214 -13.28 5.13 -0.50
CA GLY A 214 -14.11 6.32 -0.69
C GLY A 214 -13.32 7.48 -1.29
N THR A 215 -12.27 7.18 -2.06
CA THR A 215 -11.44 8.16 -2.78
C THR A 215 -10.80 7.51 -4.01
N HIS A 216 -10.25 8.33 -4.89
CA HIS A 216 -9.47 7.84 -6.02
C HIS A 216 -8.12 7.29 -5.56
N LEU A 217 -7.75 6.14 -6.12
CA LEU A 217 -6.48 5.49 -5.88
C LEU A 217 -5.58 5.61 -7.11
N VAL A 218 -4.28 5.71 -6.86
CA VAL A 218 -3.22 5.59 -7.86
C VAL A 218 -2.57 4.24 -7.69
N GLU A 219 -2.48 3.48 -8.76
CA GLU A 219 -1.79 2.20 -8.78
C GLU A 219 -0.33 2.39 -9.23
N VAL A 220 0.60 1.81 -8.48
CA VAL A 220 2.03 1.73 -8.81
C VAL A 220 2.47 0.28 -8.69
N GLY A 221 2.80 -0.36 -9.79
CA GLY A 221 3.46 -1.67 -9.82
C GLY A 221 4.97 -1.50 -9.68
N ARG A 222 5.60 -2.32 -8.83
CA ARG A 222 7.04 -2.30 -8.58
C ARG A 222 7.63 -3.70 -8.70
N VAL A 223 8.75 -3.77 -9.39
CA VAL A 223 9.62 -4.94 -9.44
C VAL A 223 10.80 -4.73 -8.47
N HIS A 224 11.13 -5.75 -7.67
CA HIS A 224 12.22 -5.75 -6.68
C HIS A 224 13.46 -6.45 -7.21
#